data_AF-A0A353Z3L5-F1
#
_entry.id   AF-A0A353Z3L5-F1
#
_cell.length_a   1.000
_cell.length_b   1.000
_cell.length_c   1.000
_cell.angle_alpha   90.00
_cell.angle_beta   90.00
_cell.angle_gamma   90.00
#
_symmetry.space_group_name_H-M   'P 1'
#
loop_
_entity.id
_entity.type
_entity.pdbx_description
1 polymer ?
#
loop_
_entity_poly.entity_id
_entity_poly.type
_entity_poly.pdbx_seq_one_letter_code
_entity_poly.pdbx_strand_id
1 'polypeptide(L)'
;MKVIKLLALLVFPLGLSGQIPEGYYNAAEGKTGYELKTALHNIIKEHTNKGYSALWGFISINDLDIYYENDGSVLDIYSENPTGPDAYNFIESSDQCGNYSGEGSCYNREHSFPKSWFGGSINPMYADVHHIFPTDGQVNSYRGSYPYGNVTSPTLTTQNGSKRGNSSHPGYSGVVFEPIDEFKGDVARAHFYIATRYQDVITGWENNSSSSNAVLNGTSTKVFEDWALEVLLDWHKSDPVSEKEIARNNAAYSYQGNRNPFIDYPEFISCIWESICSDTMVPHDTINTACKDVFFPQSIDYPVWSQELMYINQGSSDTVFSSSIYSLIGDTTILEIDYSKLYSLASNIITLQGATYQGAIRSDSCGYVYYMAQGEDELVLYDFSKEENDTLQVDYSNNIAVESIAEETMLNSEKRNRYTFYAASAMADWIEGIGSLEGILSPITAYPAEGIYLSKLLCFLQNGEAVYKGTYGTCFPEYTHNKVLHAHNPVSVSPMPASNYLYVNIDGENQGELHLYAFSGKKILTQSANTSETRIDVADLPAGVYFLRYVPIKQSSNFVKKIVIL
;
A
#
# COMPACT_ATOMS: atom_id res chain seq x y z
N MET A 1 -29.59 29.07 31.41
CA MET A 1 -29.25 27.67 31.07
C MET A 1 -28.84 27.62 29.61
N LYS A 2 -27.53 27.55 29.32
CA LYS A 2 -27.02 27.34 27.95
C LYS A 2 -26.99 25.83 27.72
N VAL A 3 -27.79 25.36 26.76
CA VAL A 3 -27.85 23.96 26.36
C VAL A 3 -26.61 23.66 25.52
N ILE A 4 -25.66 22.92 26.09
CA ILE A 4 -24.50 22.39 25.38
C ILE A 4 -25.01 21.18 24.58
N LYS A 5 -25.06 21.29 23.25
CA LYS A 5 -25.30 20.15 22.37
C LYS A 5 -23.99 19.37 22.26
N LEU A 6 -23.98 18.17 22.84
CA LEU A 6 -22.89 17.20 22.71
C LEU A 6 -22.92 16.67 21.26
N LEU A 7 -21.91 17.02 20.47
CA LEU A 7 -21.70 16.44 19.14
C LEU A 7 -21.03 15.07 19.37
N ALA A 8 -21.80 13.99 19.28
CA ALA A 8 -21.26 12.64 19.29
C ALA A 8 -20.56 12.40 17.95
N LEU A 9 -19.23 12.43 17.94
CA LEU A 9 -18.43 11.98 16.81
C LEU A 9 -18.57 10.44 16.76
N LEU A 10 -19.34 9.95 15.79
CA LEU A 10 -19.36 8.52 15.46
C LEU A 10 -18.01 8.20 14.82
N VAL A 11 -17.10 7.59 15.57
CA VAL A 11 -15.91 6.96 15.02
C VAL A 11 -16.39 5.67 14.36
N PHE A 12 -16.50 5.68 13.04
CA PHE A 12 -16.62 4.45 12.26
C PHE A 12 -15.31 3.67 12.43
N PRO A 13 -15.33 2.40 12.83
CA PRO A 13 -14.14 1.57 12.73
C PRO A 13 -13.81 1.42 11.24
N LEU A 14 -12.65 1.91 10.82
CA LEU A 14 -12.02 1.52 9.57
C LEU A 14 -11.83 0.00 9.65
N GLY A 15 -12.64 -0.75 8.91
CA GLY A 15 -12.51 -2.19 8.85
C GLY A 15 -11.16 -2.56 8.23
N LEU A 16 -10.42 -3.42 8.92
CA LEU A 16 -9.32 -4.19 8.32
C LEU A 16 -9.84 -4.80 7.01
N SER A 17 -9.31 -4.31 5.88
CA SER A 17 -9.81 -4.64 4.55
C SER A 17 -9.51 -6.11 4.23
N GLY A 18 -10.42 -6.75 3.51
CA GLY A 18 -10.40 -8.19 3.22
C GLY A 18 -9.24 -8.64 2.34
N GLN A 19 -8.01 -8.63 2.87
CA GLN A 19 -6.84 -9.27 2.26
C GLN A 19 -7.08 -10.77 2.08
N ILE A 20 -6.29 -11.40 1.20
CA ILE A 20 -6.33 -12.86 1.02
C ILE A 20 -6.07 -13.50 2.38
N PRO A 21 -6.98 -14.33 2.92
CA PRO A 21 -6.74 -14.99 4.19
C PRO A 21 -5.48 -15.83 4.12
N GLU A 22 -4.73 -15.87 5.21
CA GLU A 22 -3.59 -16.76 5.35
C GLU A 22 -4.00 -18.20 5.03
N GLY A 23 -3.21 -18.87 4.21
CA GLY A 23 -3.47 -20.25 3.80
C GLY A 23 -4.63 -20.46 2.81
N TYR A 24 -5.27 -19.39 2.31
CA TYR A 24 -6.50 -19.51 1.51
C TYR A 24 -6.33 -20.35 0.24
N TYR A 25 -5.13 -20.33 -0.37
CA TYR A 25 -4.82 -21.03 -1.61
C TYR A 25 -3.96 -22.30 -1.45
N ASN A 26 -3.72 -22.79 -0.23
CA ASN A 26 -2.76 -23.89 0.01
C ASN A 26 -3.17 -25.18 -0.70
N ALA A 27 -4.48 -25.41 -0.83
CA ALA A 27 -4.98 -26.56 -1.57
C ALA A 27 -4.65 -26.50 -3.07
N ALA A 28 -4.28 -25.34 -3.62
CA ALA A 28 -3.89 -25.12 -5.01
C ALA A 28 -2.37 -25.23 -5.24
N GLU A 29 -1.56 -25.28 -4.18
CA GLU A 29 -0.10 -25.30 -4.26
C GLU A 29 0.42 -26.47 -5.11
N GLY A 30 1.40 -26.19 -5.97
CA GLY A 30 2.09 -27.17 -6.82
C GLY A 30 1.21 -27.81 -7.91
N LYS A 31 -0.06 -27.43 -8.03
CA LYS A 31 -0.97 -27.95 -9.04
C LYS A 31 -0.93 -27.10 -10.29
N THR A 32 -1.12 -27.74 -11.44
CA THR A 32 -1.16 -27.08 -12.75
C THR A 32 -2.34 -27.59 -13.58
N GLY A 33 -2.64 -26.93 -14.70
CA GLY A 33 -3.70 -27.35 -15.62
C GLY A 33 -5.07 -27.49 -14.94
N TYR A 34 -5.81 -28.52 -15.31
CA TYR A 34 -7.17 -28.74 -14.76
C TYR A 34 -7.18 -29.28 -13.31
N GLU A 35 -6.05 -29.78 -12.81
CA GLU A 35 -5.93 -30.12 -11.38
C GLU A 35 -5.92 -28.87 -10.51
N LEU A 36 -5.19 -27.82 -10.95
CA LEU A 36 -5.21 -26.50 -10.33
C LEU A 36 -6.63 -25.91 -10.35
N LYS A 37 -7.29 -25.93 -11.51
CA LYS A 37 -8.68 -25.47 -11.63
C LYS A 37 -9.61 -26.16 -10.63
N THR A 38 -9.49 -27.48 -10.50
CA THR A 38 -10.31 -28.27 -9.56
C THR A 38 -9.97 -27.94 -8.10
N ALA A 39 -8.71 -27.65 -7.78
CA ALA A 39 -8.33 -27.19 -6.44
C ALA A 39 -8.94 -25.83 -6.11
N LEU A 40 -8.83 -24.87 -7.04
CA LEU A 40 -9.44 -23.54 -6.90
C LEU A 40 -10.96 -23.62 -6.77
N HIS A 41 -11.63 -24.46 -7.57
CA HIS A 41 -13.06 -24.76 -7.40
C HIS A 41 -13.37 -25.17 -5.97
N ASN A 42 -12.61 -26.11 -5.40
CA ASN A 42 -12.85 -26.57 -4.03
C ASN A 42 -12.64 -25.48 -2.97
N ILE A 43 -11.73 -24.53 -3.21
CA ILE A 43 -11.50 -23.36 -2.34
C ILE A 43 -12.69 -22.39 -2.40
N ILE A 44 -13.20 -22.09 -3.60
CA ILE A 44 -14.15 -20.98 -3.82
C ILE A 44 -15.61 -21.40 -4.01
N LYS A 45 -15.92 -22.70 -4.07
CA LYS A 45 -17.28 -23.21 -4.33
C LYS A 45 -18.30 -22.79 -3.28
N GLU A 46 -17.89 -22.68 -2.02
CA GLU A 46 -18.77 -22.23 -0.94
C GLU A 46 -18.76 -20.71 -0.86
N HIS A 47 -19.95 -20.10 -0.92
CA HIS A 47 -20.14 -18.68 -0.63
C HIS A 47 -21.55 -18.46 -0.08
N THR A 48 -21.72 -17.36 0.64
CA THR A 48 -22.99 -16.95 1.22
C THR A 48 -23.79 -16.16 0.21
N ASN A 49 -24.81 -16.77 -0.38
CA ASN A 49 -25.77 -16.06 -1.20
C ASN A 49 -26.57 -15.05 -0.35
N LYS A 50 -26.36 -13.75 -0.59
CA LYS A 50 -27.08 -12.65 0.07
C LYS A 50 -28.39 -12.27 -0.62
N GLY A 51 -28.69 -12.88 -1.77
CA GLY A 51 -29.88 -12.63 -2.58
C GLY A 51 -29.70 -11.46 -3.54
N TYR A 52 -30.40 -11.53 -4.68
CA TYR A 52 -30.22 -10.57 -5.79
C TYR A 52 -30.50 -9.10 -5.40
N SER A 53 -31.45 -8.86 -4.49
CA SER A 53 -31.75 -7.50 -4.00
C SER A 53 -30.60 -6.89 -3.19
N ALA A 54 -29.80 -7.71 -2.52
CA ALA A 54 -28.70 -7.23 -1.67
C ALA A 54 -27.49 -6.72 -2.48
N LEU A 55 -27.43 -7.03 -3.78
CA LEU A 55 -26.40 -6.52 -4.70
C LEU A 55 -26.41 -4.99 -4.80
N TRP A 56 -27.59 -4.35 -4.62
CA TRP A 56 -27.66 -2.89 -4.62
C TRP A 56 -26.85 -2.27 -3.49
N GLY A 57 -26.91 -2.85 -2.29
CA GLY A 57 -26.11 -2.40 -1.15
C GLY A 57 -24.62 -2.70 -1.30
N PHE A 58 -24.25 -3.70 -2.10
CA PHE A 58 -22.85 -3.94 -2.44
C PHE A 58 -22.34 -2.85 -3.38
N ILE A 59 -23.07 -2.58 -4.47
CA ILE A 59 -22.72 -1.57 -5.48
C ILE A 59 -22.61 -0.18 -4.85
N SER A 60 -23.57 0.23 -4.02
CA SER A 60 -23.58 1.56 -3.39
C SER A 60 -22.38 1.87 -2.50
N ILE A 61 -21.58 0.87 -2.15
CA ILE A 61 -20.43 1.01 -1.26
C ILE A 61 -19.13 0.70 -2.00
N ASN A 62 -19.13 -0.30 -2.88
CA ASN A 62 -17.89 -0.91 -3.41
C ASN A 62 -17.70 -0.73 -4.91
N ASP A 63 -18.71 -0.25 -5.64
CA ASP A 63 -18.63 0.01 -7.08
C ASP A 63 -18.89 1.51 -7.34
N LEU A 64 -18.18 2.37 -6.60
CA LEU A 64 -18.18 3.82 -6.81
C LEU A 64 -16.92 4.24 -7.55
N ASP A 65 -17.02 5.24 -8.43
CA ASP A 65 -15.88 5.77 -9.13
C ASP A 65 -15.05 6.65 -8.19
N ILE A 66 -13.98 6.04 -7.69
CA ILE A 66 -12.89 6.66 -6.95
C ILE A 66 -11.54 6.47 -7.65
N TYR A 67 -11.55 5.98 -8.89
CA TYR A 67 -10.36 5.52 -9.61
C TYR A 67 -10.06 6.36 -10.86
N TYR A 68 -11.10 6.85 -11.54
CA TYR A 68 -10.97 7.68 -12.74
C TYR A 68 -11.18 9.16 -12.36
N GLU A 69 -12.34 9.74 -12.67
CA GLU A 69 -12.67 11.13 -12.31
C GLU A 69 -12.80 11.34 -10.80
N ASN A 70 -12.98 10.26 -10.03
CA ASN A 70 -13.10 10.26 -8.57
C ASN A 70 -14.23 11.20 -8.11
N ASP A 71 -15.36 11.11 -8.80
CA ASP A 71 -16.52 11.96 -8.57
C ASP A 71 -17.57 11.31 -7.64
N GLY A 72 -17.33 10.05 -7.24
CA GLY A 72 -18.19 9.28 -6.34
C GLY A 72 -19.50 8.81 -6.98
N SER A 73 -19.60 8.86 -8.31
CA SER A 73 -20.69 8.25 -9.06
C SER A 73 -20.56 6.72 -9.06
N VAL A 74 -21.55 5.99 -9.59
CA VAL A 74 -21.45 4.54 -9.76
C VAL A 74 -20.46 4.21 -10.87
N LEU A 75 -19.45 3.40 -10.57
CA LEU A 75 -18.44 2.97 -11.53
C LEU A 75 -19.00 1.94 -12.50
N ASP A 76 -19.49 2.41 -13.64
CA ASP A 76 -20.21 1.63 -14.64
C ASP A 76 -19.32 1.35 -15.85
N ILE A 77 -18.95 0.08 -16.02
CA ILE A 77 -18.06 -0.39 -17.10
C ILE A 77 -18.58 -0.14 -18.54
N TYR A 78 -19.83 0.28 -18.70
CA TYR A 78 -20.50 0.58 -19.97
C TYR A 78 -20.77 2.07 -20.20
N SER A 79 -20.49 2.95 -19.24
CA SER A 79 -20.55 4.40 -19.41
C SER A 79 -19.21 5.10 -19.15
N GLU A 80 -18.35 4.47 -18.34
CA GLU A 80 -17.04 4.97 -17.93
C GLU A 80 -16.12 5.28 -19.13
N ASN A 81 -15.44 6.43 -19.04
CA ASN A 81 -14.46 6.94 -19.97
C ASN A 81 -13.12 7.19 -19.23
N PRO A 82 -12.17 6.25 -19.29
CA PRO A 82 -10.93 6.30 -18.50
C PRO A 82 -9.99 7.49 -18.80
N THR A 83 -10.27 8.27 -19.83
CA THR A 83 -9.40 9.37 -20.31
C THR A 83 -10.03 10.76 -20.20
N GLY A 84 -11.22 10.87 -19.61
CA GLY A 84 -11.90 12.13 -19.40
C GLY A 84 -13.37 11.93 -19.05
N PRO A 85 -14.14 13.00 -18.83
CA PRO A 85 -15.44 12.89 -18.21
C PRO A 85 -16.39 11.97 -18.97
N ASP A 86 -17.10 11.16 -18.21
CA ASP A 86 -18.23 10.36 -18.64
C ASP A 86 -19.30 11.20 -19.34
N ALA A 87 -19.96 10.57 -20.31
CA ALA A 87 -21.07 11.20 -21.02
C ALA A 87 -22.28 11.44 -20.09
N TYR A 88 -22.43 10.60 -19.07
CA TYR A 88 -23.47 10.63 -18.06
C TYR A 88 -23.03 9.76 -16.87
N ASN A 89 -23.45 10.16 -15.66
CA ASN A 89 -23.02 9.52 -14.41
C ASN A 89 -24.26 9.14 -13.62
N PHE A 90 -24.16 8.10 -12.79
CA PHE A 90 -25.27 7.65 -11.96
C PHE A 90 -25.00 7.87 -10.49
N ILE A 91 -26.01 8.34 -9.78
CA ILE A 91 -25.98 8.45 -8.33
C ILE A 91 -26.48 7.13 -7.75
N GLU A 92 -25.68 6.57 -6.84
CA GLU A 92 -26.02 5.35 -6.14
C GLU A 92 -27.38 5.46 -5.44
N SER A 93 -28.14 4.36 -5.41
CA SER A 93 -29.50 4.26 -4.83
C SER A 93 -30.61 5.05 -5.53
N SER A 94 -30.35 6.26 -6.04
CA SER A 94 -31.39 7.06 -6.70
C SER A 94 -31.64 6.65 -8.14
N ASP A 95 -30.58 6.30 -8.88
CA ASP A 95 -30.67 6.05 -10.32
C ASP A 95 -30.72 4.54 -10.65
N GLN A 96 -31.20 3.72 -9.71
CA GLN A 96 -31.40 2.28 -9.89
C GLN A 96 -32.69 2.01 -10.67
N CYS A 97 -32.63 1.24 -11.75
CA CYS A 97 -33.87 0.84 -12.43
C CYS A 97 -33.79 -0.48 -13.21
N GLY A 98 -34.94 -0.90 -13.76
CA GLY A 98 -35.07 -2.07 -14.64
C GLY A 98 -35.77 -1.79 -15.98
N ASN A 99 -36.12 -0.54 -16.26
CA ASN A 99 -36.74 -0.11 -17.52
C ASN A 99 -36.06 1.18 -18.00
N TYR A 100 -35.55 1.19 -19.22
CA TYR A 100 -34.71 2.26 -19.77
C TYR A 100 -35.22 2.69 -21.15
N SER A 101 -35.05 3.97 -21.48
CA SER A 101 -35.51 4.58 -22.74
C SER A 101 -34.36 5.05 -23.65
N GLY A 102 -33.12 4.90 -23.18
CA GLY A 102 -31.89 5.35 -23.82
C GLY A 102 -30.71 5.25 -22.85
N GLU A 103 -29.49 5.38 -23.36
CA GLU A 103 -28.29 5.51 -22.52
C GLU A 103 -28.41 6.71 -21.56
N GLY A 104 -27.85 6.59 -20.37
CA GLY A 104 -27.92 7.60 -19.30
C GLY A 104 -29.25 7.66 -18.56
N SER A 105 -30.17 6.71 -18.79
CA SER A 105 -31.47 6.69 -18.10
C SER A 105 -31.36 6.29 -16.64
N CYS A 106 -30.60 5.23 -16.36
CA CYS A 106 -30.43 4.62 -15.04
C CYS A 106 -29.34 3.52 -15.13
N TYR A 107 -28.84 3.07 -13.99
CA TYR A 107 -27.98 1.88 -13.93
C TYR A 107 -28.75 0.63 -13.47
N ASN A 108 -28.24 -0.52 -13.89
CA ASN A 108 -28.74 -1.85 -13.57
C ASN A 108 -27.59 -2.81 -13.21
N ARG A 109 -27.92 -3.99 -12.70
CA ARG A 109 -26.98 -5.08 -12.41
C ARG A 109 -26.82 -5.97 -13.62
N GLU A 110 -25.63 -5.97 -14.20
CA GLU A 110 -25.28 -6.77 -15.36
C GLU A 110 -24.80 -8.15 -14.98
N HIS A 111 -25.41 -9.19 -15.53
CA HIS A 111 -24.88 -10.55 -15.47
C HIS A 111 -23.83 -10.73 -16.55
N SER A 112 -22.57 -10.37 -16.26
CA SER A 112 -21.50 -10.44 -17.27
C SER A 112 -21.36 -11.86 -17.82
N PHE A 113 -21.56 -12.90 -17.00
CA PHE A 113 -21.92 -14.22 -17.53
C PHE A 113 -23.46 -14.32 -17.61
N PRO A 114 -24.10 -14.29 -18.80
CA PRO A 114 -25.54 -14.11 -18.91
C PRO A 114 -26.34 -15.13 -18.13
N LYS A 115 -27.33 -14.67 -17.36
CA LYS A 115 -28.20 -15.58 -16.61
C LYS A 115 -28.95 -16.59 -17.47
N SER A 116 -29.25 -16.24 -18.72
CA SER A 116 -29.86 -17.17 -19.68
C SER A 116 -28.97 -18.36 -19.99
N TRP A 117 -27.64 -18.25 -19.83
CA TRP A 117 -26.72 -19.35 -20.09
C TRP A 117 -26.75 -20.41 -18.98
N PHE A 118 -27.04 -20.03 -17.73
CA PHE A 118 -27.12 -20.97 -16.60
C PHE A 118 -28.56 -21.30 -16.16
N GLY A 119 -29.56 -20.97 -16.99
CA GLY A 119 -30.96 -21.38 -16.75
C GLY A 119 -31.87 -20.32 -16.10
N GLY A 120 -31.44 -19.06 -16.05
CA GLY A 120 -32.27 -17.93 -15.61
C GLY A 120 -31.98 -17.49 -14.18
N SER A 121 -33.02 -17.23 -13.38
CA SER A 121 -32.86 -16.71 -12.01
C SER A 121 -32.53 -17.82 -10.99
N ILE A 122 -31.44 -18.56 -11.23
CA ILE A 122 -31.04 -19.72 -10.42
C ILE A 122 -29.95 -19.32 -9.42
N ASN A 123 -30.20 -19.58 -8.14
CA ASN A 123 -29.23 -19.33 -7.08
C ASN A 123 -28.27 -20.53 -6.90
N PRO A 124 -27.01 -20.29 -6.51
CA PRO A 124 -26.48 -19.00 -6.06
C PRO A 124 -25.89 -18.11 -7.17
N MET A 125 -25.66 -18.64 -8.38
CA MET A 125 -25.02 -17.91 -9.48
C MET A 125 -25.76 -16.63 -9.91
N TYR A 126 -27.08 -16.56 -9.74
CA TYR A 126 -27.86 -15.37 -10.04
C TYR A 126 -27.51 -14.14 -9.18
N ALA A 127 -26.95 -14.34 -7.99
CA ALA A 127 -26.65 -13.28 -7.01
C ALA A 127 -25.17 -13.25 -6.58
N ASP A 128 -24.30 -13.94 -7.32
CA ASP A 128 -22.86 -14.01 -7.04
C ASP A 128 -22.15 -12.74 -7.54
N VAL A 129 -21.56 -11.97 -6.62
CA VAL A 129 -21.08 -10.60 -6.91
C VAL A 129 -19.87 -10.56 -7.85
N HIS A 130 -19.13 -11.66 -7.98
CA HIS A 130 -17.90 -11.73 -8.78
C HIS A 130 -18.10 -11.61 -10.28
N HIS A 131 -19.34 -11.74 -10.78
CA HIS A 131 -19.66 -11.53 -12.20
C HIS A 131 -20.79 -10.51 -12.43
N ILE A 132 -21.29 -9.89 -11.37
CA ILE A 132 -22.29 -8.83 -11.47
C ILE A 132 -21.61 -7.48 -11.40
N PHE A 133 -21.77 -6.66 -12.44
CA PHE A 133 -21.26 -5.28 -12.46
C PHE A 133 -22.41 -4.28 -12.53
N PRO A 134 -22.32 -3.09 -11.92
CA PRO A 134 -23.24 -2.02 -12.24
C PRO A 134 -22.99 -1.54 -13.67
N THR A 135 -24.06 -1.31 -14.42
CA THR A 135 -23.99 -0.91 -15.82
C THR A 135 -25.13 -0.01 -16.25
N ASP A 136 -24.94 0.79 -17.29
CA ASP A 136 -26.01 1.52 -17.93
C ASP A 136 -27.08 0.52 -18.40
N GLY A 137 -28.34 0.77 -18.01
CA GLY A 137 -29.43 -0.16 -18.28
C GLY A 137 -29.66 -0.39 -19.79
N GLN A 138 -29.49 0.63 -20.61
CA GLN A 138 -29.68 0.55 -22.06
C GLN A 138 -28.53 -0.17 -22.75
N VAL A 139 -27.27 0.09 -22.35
CA VAL A 139 -26.10 -0.62 -22.87
C VAL A 139 -26.14 -2.09 -22.46
N ASN A 140 -26.52 -2.39 -21.21
CA ASN A 140 -26.82 -3.74 -20.76
C ASN A 140 -27.85 -4.43 -21.66
N SER A 141 -28.95 -3.74 -22.01
CA SER A 141 -29.92 -4.27 -22.97
C SER A 141 -29.36 -4.48 -24.37
N TYR A 142 -28.44 -3.63 -24.83
CA TYR A 142 -27.77 -3.82 -26.12
C TYR A 142 -26.88 -5.05 -26.09
N ARG A 143 -26.15 -5.26 -24.99
CA ARG A 143 -25.30 -6.43 -24.75
C ARG A 143 -26.11 -7.72 -24.67
N GLY A 144 -27.27 -7.69 -24.00
CA GLY A 144 -28.21 -8.80 -23.93
C GLY A 144 -27.55 -10.10 -23.43
N SER A 145 -27.68 -11.17 -24.20
CA SER A 145 -27.01 -12.45 -23.94
C SER A 145 -25.98 -12.80 -25.01
N TYR A 146 -25.48 -11.80 -25.75
CA TYR A 146 -24.46 -12.03 -26.78
C TYR A 146 -23.13 -12.43 -26.12
N PRO A 147 -22.36 -13.33 -26.76
CA PRO A 147 -20.99 -13.57 -26.35
C PRO A 147 -20.15 -12.31 -26.35
N TYR A 148 -19.14 -12.27 -25.50
CA TYR A 148 -18.10 -11.24 -25.59
C TYR A 148 -17.12 -11.56 -26.72
N GLY A 149 -16.62 -10.54 -27.41
CA GLY A 149 -15.61 -10.67 -28.46
C GLY A 149 -15.39 -9.36 -29.22
N ASN A 150 -14.25 -9.27 -29.90
CA ASN A 150 -13.88 -8.07 -30.65
C ASN A 150 -14.78 -7.89 -31.89
N VAL A 151 -15.11 -6.65 -32.21
CA VAL A 151 -16.03 -6.29 -33.30
C VAL A 151 -15.28 -5.63 -34.45
N THR A 152 -15.26 -6.27 -35.62
CA THR A 152 -14.66 -5.69 -36.84
C THR A 152 -15.55 -4.64 -37.49
N SER A 153 -16.88 -4.82 -37.42
CA SER A 153 -17.86 -3.94 -38.07
C SER A 153 -19.04 -3.73 -37.13
N PRO A 154 -19.01 -2.64 -36.33
CA PRO A 154 -20.06 -2.39 -35.35
C PRO A 154 -21.37 -2.06 -36.04
N THR A 155 -22.42 -2.73 -35.59
CA THR A 155 -23.83 -2.39 -35.89
C THR A 155 -24.39 -1.39 -34.89
N LEU A 156 -23.73 -1.26 -33.74
CA LEU A 156 -24.03 -0.32 -32.68
C LEU A 156 -22.71 0.04 -31.97
N THR A 157 -22.58 1.31 -31.59
CA THR A 157 -21.51 1.85 -30.74
C THR A 157 -22.15 2.74 -29.71
N THR A 158 -21.85 2.51 -28.43
CA THR A 158 -22.36 3.28 -27.29
C THR A 158 -21.57 4.57 -27.09
N GLN A 159 -22.03 5.46 -26.22
CA GLN A 159 -21.31 6.71 -25.96
C GLN A 159 -19.91 6.50 -25.37
N ASN A 160 -19.72 5.49 -24.52
CA ASN A 160 -18.39 5.17 -23.99
C ASN A 160 -17.48 4.46 -25.01
N GLY A 161 -18.03 4.01 -26.15
CA GLY A 161 -17.27 3.36 -27.21
C GLY A 161 -17.36 1.84 -27.24
N SER A 162 -18.13 1.22 -26.34
CA SER A 162 -18.48 -0.21 -26.43
C SER A 162 -19.23 -0.50 -27.73
N LYS A 163 -19.05 -1.70 -28.29
CA LYS A 163 -19.55 -2.06 -29.62
C LYS A 163 -20.37 -3.33 -29.57
N ARG A 164 -21.36 -3.40 -30.47
CA ARG A 164 -22.03 -4.66 -30.82
C ARG A 164 -22.00 -4.87 -32.33
N GLY A 165 -21.58 -6.04 -32.76
CA GLY A 165 -21.51 -6.37 -34.18
C GLY A 165 -21.05 -7.80 -34.41
N ASN A 166 -20.70 -8.13 -35.64
CA ASN A 166 -20.15 -9.45 -35.94
C ASN A 166 -18.75 -9.58 -35.34
N SER A 167 -18.47 -10.77 -34.81
CA SER A 167 -17.15 -11.14 -34.28
C SER A 167 -16.05 -10.94 -35.32
N SER A 168 -14.90 -10.44 -34.86
CA SER A 168 -13.67 -10.39 -35.64
C SER A 168 -12.91 -11.71 -35.65
N HIS A 169 -13.26 -12.64 -34.74
CA HIS A 169 -12.52 -13.89 -34.57
C HIS A 169 -12.88 -14.90 -35.66
N PRO A 170 -11.92 -15.52 -36.38
CA PRO A 170 -12.22 -16.44 -37.48
C PRO A 170 -12.98 -17.71 -37.04
N GLY A 171 -12.85 -18.10 -35.77
CA GLY A 171 -13.55 -19.24 -35.18
C GLY A 171 -15.03 -19.01 -34.85
N TYR A 172 -15.55 -17.77 -34.97
CA TYR A 172 -16.96 -17.47 -34.69
C TYR A 172 -17.50 -16.36 -35.58
N SER A 173 -18.65 -16.56 -36.21
CA SER A 173 -19.25 -15.60 -37.16
C SER A 173 -20.54 -14.94 -36.65
N GLY A 174 -20.90 -15.17 -35.39
CA GLY A 174 -22.10 -14.59 -34.79
C GLY A 174 -21.89 -13.16 -34.28
N VAL A 175 -22.96 -12.62 -33.68
CA VAL A 175 -22.95 -11.30 -33.05
C VAL A 175 -22.30 -11.38 -31.68
N VAL A 176 -21.38 -10.47 -31.40
CA VAL A 176 -20.69 -10.31 -30.12
C VAL A 176 -20.85 -8.89 -29.59
N PHE A 177 -20.55 -8.73 -28.31
CA PHE A 177 -20.40 -7.44 -27.64
C PHE A 177 -18.93 -7.23 -27.22
N GLU A 178 -18.42 -6.03 -27.44
CA GLU A 178 -17.06 -5.62 -27.10
C GLU A 178 -17.14 -4.42 -26.13
N PRO A 179 -16.82 -4.57 -24.83
CA PRO A 179 -16.61 -3.43 -23.96
C PRO A 179 -15.33 -2.68 -24.40
N ILE A 180 -15.14 -1.46 -23.89
CA ILE A 180 -13.87 -0.74 -24.12
C ILE A 180 -12.68 -1.50 -23.52
N ASP A 181 -11.48 -1.17 -24.00
CA ASP A 181 -10.26 -1.93 -23.67
C ASP A 181 -9.98 -2.02 -22.17
N GLU A 182 -10.31 -0.98 -21.39
CA GLU A 182 -10.12 -0.88 -19.93
C GLU A 182 -10.89 -1.92 -19.09
N PHE A 183 -11.93 -2.54 -19.64
CA PHE A 183 -12.78 -3.49 -18.88
C PHE A 183 -12.80 -4.89 -19.48
N LYS A 184 -11.92 -5.16 -20.45
CA LYS A 184 -11.86 -6.45 -21.12
C LYS A 184 -11.32 -7.54 -20.19
N GLY A 185 -10.30 -7.21 -19.40
CA GLY A 185 -9.68 -8.06 -18.39
C GLY A 185 -10.65 -8.39 -17.26
N ASP A 186 -11.40 -7.41 -16.75
CA ASP A 186 -12.44 -7.59 -15.73
C ASP A 186 -13.46 -8.65 -16.16
N VAL A 187 -13.99 -8.49 -17.37
CA VAL A 187 -14.96 -9.42 -17.95
C VAL A 187 -14.32 -10.80 -18.13
N ALA A 188 -13.07 -10.86 -18.61
CA ALA A 188 -12.37 -12.13 -18.79
C ALA A 188 -12.19 -12.88 -17.46
N ARG A 189 -11.69 -12.21 -16.43
CA ARG A 189 -11.48 -12.79 -15.09
C ARG A 189 -12.79 -13.19 -14.42
N ALA A 190 -13.89 -12.45 -14.65
CA ALA A 190 -15.23 -12.87 -14.20
C ALA A 190 -15.70 -14.17 -14.89
N HIS A 191 -15.41 -14.35 -16.19
CA HIS A 191 -15.75 -15.59 -16.91
C HIS A 191 -14.91 -16.78 -16.43
N PHE A 192 -13.60 -16.59 -16.25
CA PHE A 192 -12.73 -17.63 -15.68
C PHE A 192 -13.15 -18.02 -14.26
N TYR A 193 -13.57 -17.04 -13.44
CA TYR A 193 -14.17 -17.31 -12.14
C TYR A 193 -15.41 -18.18 -12.24
N ILE A 194 -16.38 -17.84 -13.10
CA ILE A 194 -17.59 -18.66 -13.28
C ILE A 194 -17.24 -20.08 -13.75
N ALA A 195 -16.31 -20.19 -14.70
CA ALA A 195 -15.83 -21.46 -15.21
C ALA A 195 -15.22 -22.36 -14.13
N THR A 196 -14.62 -21.75 -13.11
CA THR A 196 -13.93 -22.43 -12.01
C THR A 196 -14.86 -22.70 -10.85
N ARG A 197 -15.55 -21.69 -10.31
CA ARG A 197 -16.44 -21.85 -9.14
C ARG A 197 -17.62 -22.78 -9.42
N TYR A 198 -18.14 -22.78 -10.65
CA TYR A 198 -19.30 -23.59 -11.04
C TYR A 198 -18.92 -24.86 -11.80
N GLN A 199 -17.68 -25.35 -11.62
CA GLN A 199 -17.15 -26.53 -12.31
C GLN A 199 -18.08 -27.76 -12.27
N ASP A 200 -18.78 -27.98 -11.15
CA ASP A 200 -19.67 -29.14 -10.96
C ASP A 200 -20.97 -29.09 -11.77
N VAL A 201 -21.38 -27.91 -12.26
CA VAL A 201 -22.69 -27.71 -12.91
C VAL A 201 -22.60 -27.12 -14.31
N ILE A 202 -21.47 -26.49 -14.66
CA ILE A 202 -21.32 -25.72 -15.91
C ILE A 202 -21.42 -26.57 -17.19
N THR A 203 -21.12 -27.87 -17.12
CA THR A 203 -21.28 -28.81 -18.25
C THR A 203 -22.72 -28.83 -18.77
N GLY A 204 -23.71 -28.66 -17.90
CA GLY A 204 -25.12 -28.64 -18.27
C GLY A 204 -25.59 -27.33 -18.91
N TRP A 205 -24.73 -26.32 -19.03
CA TRP A 205 -25.12 -24.97 -19.45
C TRP A 205 -24.96 -24.70 -20.94
N GLU A 206 -24.14 -25.47 -21.64
CA GLU A 206 -23.89 -25.34 -23.09
C GLU A 206 -25.20 -25.19 -23.87
N ASN A 207 -26.15 -26.12 -23.66
CA ASN A 207 -27.36 -26.22 -24.46
C ASN A 207 -28.53 -25.34 -23.99
N ASN A 208 -28.33 -24.45 -23.01
CA ASN A 208 -29.42 -23.60 -22.48
C ASN A 208 -29.86 -22.50 -23.46
N SER A 209 -28.99 -22.08 -24.37
CA SER A 209 -29.26 -21.07 -25.39
C SER A 209 -28.29 -21.21 -26.57
N SER A 210 -28.60 -20.59 -27.71
CA SER A 210 -27.65 -20.52 -28.84
C SER A 210 -26.36 -19.77 -28.48
N SER A 211 -26.44 -18.74 -27.64
CA SER A 211 -25.26 -17.98 -27.20
C SER A 211 -24.38 -18.78 -26.24
N SER A 212 -24.97 -19.53 -25.30
CA SER A 212 -24.19 -20.41 -24.41
C SER A 212 -23.52 -21.53 -25.20
N ASN A 213 -24.21 -22.13 -26.17
CA ASN A 213 -23.62 -23.16 -27.04
C ASN A 213 -22.52 -22.60 -27.93
N ALA A 214 -22.55 -21.29 -28.25
CA ALA A 214 -21.47 -20.68 -29.00
C ALA A 214 -20.20 -20.51 -28.16
N VAL A 215 -20.30 -20.45 -26.83
CA VAL A 215 -19.19 -20.08 -25.93
C VAL A 215 -18.70 -21.24 -25.10
N LEU A 216 -19.59 -22.14 -24.69
CA LEU A 216 -19.30 -23.27 -23.82
C LEU A 216 -19.20 -24.55 -24.66
N ASN A 217 -18.23 -25.41 -24.33
CA ASN A 217 -17.92 -26.64 -25.06
C ASN A 217 -18.45 -27.93 -24.40
N GLY A 218 -19.34 -27.79 -23.41
CA GLY A 218 -19.93 -28.92 -22.68
C GLY A 218 -18.99 -29.64 -21.70
N THR A 219 -17.75 -29.18 -21.48
CA THR A 219 -16.79 -29.79 -20.52
C THR A 219 -16.67 -29.01 -19.21
N SER A 220 -16.36 -29.69 -18.11
CA SER A 220 -16.09 -29.06 -16.81
C SER A 220 -14.64 -28.57 -16.69
N THR A 221 -13.74 -29.03 -17.56
CA THR A 221 -12.32 -28.68 -17.54
C THR A 221 -12.08 -27.40 -18.34
N LYS A 222 -12.05 -27.50 -19.67
CA LYS A 222 -11.78 -26.37 -20.56
C LYS A 222 -12.90 -25.33 -20.52
N VAL A 223 -14.15 -25.78 -20.41
CA VAL A 223 -15.40 -24.98 -20.38
C VAL A 223 -15.69 -24.23 -21.66
N PHE A 224 -14.74 -23.48 -22.21
CA PHE A 224 -14.93 -22.59 -23.33
C PHE A 224 -14.59 -23.25 -24.67
N GLU A 225 -15.34 -22.88 -25.71
CA GLU A 225 -14.97 -23.10 -27.10
C GLU A 225 -13.65 -22.38 -27.42
N ASP A 226 -12.87 -22.91 -28.36
CA ASP A 226 -11.51 -22.43 -28.68
C ASP A 226 -11.47 -20.93 -28.93
N TRP A 227 -12.38 -20.44 -29.79
CA TRP A 227 -12.45 -19.03 -30.15
C TRP A 227 -12.77 -18.11 -28.95
N ALA A 228 -13.62 -18.58 -28.04
CA ALA A 228 -14.03 -17.78 -26.88
C ALA A 228 -12.91 -17.76 -25.85
N LEU A 229 -12.23 -18.91 -25.66
CA LEU A 229 -11.06 -18.98 -24.80
C LEU A 229 -9.93 -18.07 -25.29
N GLU A 230 -9.63 -18.07 -26.59
CA GLU A 230 -8.60 -17.22 -27.20
C GLU A 230 -8.89 -15.73 -26.95
N VAL A 231 -10.14 -15.30 -27.16
CA VAL A 231 -10.57 -13.92 -26.84
C VAL A 231 -10.37 -13.59 -25.36
N LEU A 232 -10.83 -14.44 -24.45
CA LEU A 232 -10.73 -14.19 -23.01
C LEU A 232 -9.28 -14.17 -22.52
N LEU A 233 -8.41 -15.02 -23.09
CA LEU A 233 -6.97 -15.03 -22.80
C LEU A 233 -6.29 -13.74 -23.30
N ASP A 234 -6.61 -13.31 -24.52
CA ASP A 234 -6.06 -12.08 -25.10
C ASP A 234 -6.49 -10.85 -24.29
N TRP A 235 -7.76 -10.81 -23.88
CA TRP A 235 -8.30 -9.73 -23.04
C TRP A 235 -7.64 -9.69 -21.67
N HIS A 236 -7.54 -10.85 -21.01
CA HIS A 236 -6.86 -10.98 -19.74
C HIS A 236 -5.40 -10.48 -19.78
N LYS A 237 -4.67 -10.75 -20.86
CA LYS A 237 -3.28 -10.33 -21.03
C LYS A 237 -3.13 -8.85 -21.40
N SER A 238 -4.08 -8.33 -22.17
CA SER A 238 -4.04 -6.94 -22.66
C SER A 238 -4.52 -5.93 -21.62
N ASP A 239 -5.34 -6.38 -20.68
CA ASP A 239 -5.91 -5.59 -19.60
C ASP A 239 -5.59 -6.27 -18.24
N PRO A 240 -4.44 -5.94 -17.62
CA PRO A 240 -4.00 -6.49 -16.34
C PRO A 240 -4.98 -6.23 -15.19
N VAL A 241 -4.75 -6.87 -14.03
CA VAL A 241 -5.58 -6.64 -12.84
C VAL A 241 -5.40 -5.20 -12.35
N SER A 242 -6.51 -4.49 -12.15
CA SER A 242 -6.53 -3.10 -11.66
C SER A 242 -6.72 -3.00 -10.14
N GLU A 243 -6.37 -1.84 -9.55
CA GLU A 243 -6.64 -1.54 -8.13
C GLU A 243 -8.15 -1.65 -7.79
N LYS A 244 -9.00 -1.22 -8.72
CA LYS A 244 -10.46 -1.37 -8.66
C LYS A 244 -10.87 -2.82 -8.48
N GLU A 245 -10.31 -3.73 -9.27
CA GLU A 245 -10.63 -5.16 -9.16
C GLU A 245 -10.13 -5.77 -7.84
N ILE A 246 -8.93 -5.40 -7.39
CA ILE A 246 -8.38 -5.86 -6.10
C ILE A 246 -9.29 -5.40 -4.96
N ALA A 247 -9.65 -4.12 -4.92
CA ALA A 247 -10.55 -3.57 -3.90
C ALA A 247 -11.92 -4.24 -3.93
N ARG A 248 -12.49 -4.43 -5.12
CA ARG A 248 -13.76 -5.12 -5.32
C ARG A 248 -13.71 -6.59 -4.90
N ASN A 249 -12.60 -7.29 -5.17
CA ASN A 249 -12.40 -8.68 -4.76
C ASN A 249 -12.28 -8.82 -3.23
N ASN A 250 -11.57 -7.89 -2.57
CA ASN A 250 -11.52 -7.78 -1.11
C ASN A 250 -12.92 -7.56 -0.52
N ALA A 251 -13.69 -6.63 -1.09
CA ALA A 251 -15.06 -6.36 -0.67
C ALA A 251 -15.98 -7.56 -0.89
N ALA A 252 -15.85 -8.24 -2.04
CA ALA A 252 -16.59 -9.45 -2.37
C ALA A 252 -16.30 -10.58 -1.38
N TYR A 253 -15.05 -10.74 -0.95
CA TYR A 253 -14.68 -11.69 0.11
C TYR A 253 -15.39 -11.37 1.42
N SER A 254 -15.35 -10.12 1.89
CA SER A 254 -16.08 -9.70 3.09
C SER A 254 -17.61 -9.86 2.94
N TYR A 255 -18.13 -9.71 1.72
CA TYR A 255 -19.56 -9.76 1.44
C TYR A 255 -20.12 -11.19 1.37
N GLN A 256 -19.53 -12.06 0.55
CA GLN A 256 -20.04 -13.41 0.30
C GLN A 256 -19.09 -14.54 0.75
N GLY A 257 -17.88 -14.25 1.21
CA GLY A 257 -16.99 -15.24 1.86
C GLY A 257 -16.11 -16.05 0.91
N ASN A 258 -16.11 -15.75 -0.40
CA ASN A 258 -15.18 -16.32 -1.36
C ASN A 258 -14.53 -15.26 -2.23
N ARG A 259 -13.36 -15.58 -2.79
CA ARG A 259 -12.55 -14.69 -3.63
C ARG A 259 -12.59 -15.12 -5.09
N ASN A 260 -12.28 -14.21 -6.01
CA ASN A 260 -11.93 -14.54 -7.38
C ASN A 260 -10.41 -14.79 -7.47
N PRO A 261 -9.97 -16.07 -7.65
CA PRO A 261 -8.55 -16.40 -7.71
C PRO A 261 -7.80 -15.72 -8.84
N PHE A 262 -8.50 -15.33 -9.91
CA PHE A 262 -7.88 -14.73 -11.09
C PHE A 262 -7.66 -13.24 -10.97
N ILE A 263 -8.20 -12.62 -9.90
CA ILE A 263 -7.83 -11.26 -9.48
C ILE A 263 -6.65 -11.33 -8.50
N ASP A 264 -6.70 -12.27 -7.55
CA ASP A 264 -5.61 -12.44 -6.56
C ASP A 264 -4.31 -12.97 -7.20
N TYR A 265 -4.43 -13.91 -8.15
CA TYR A 265 -3.33 -14.59 -8.84
C TYR A 265 -3.68 -14.75 -10.35
N PRO A 266 -3.58 -13.66 -11.14
CA PRO A 266 -3.95 -13.67 -12.57
C PRO A 266 -3.25 -14.77 -13.39
N GLU A 267 -2.02 -15.12 -13.03
CA GLU A 267 -1.20 -16.14 -13.67
C GLU A 267 -1.82 -17.56 -13.64
N PHE A 268 -2.76 -17.82 -12.71
CA PHE A 268 -3.53 -19.06 -12.70
C PHE A 268 -4.28 -19.32 -14.01
N ILE A 269 -4.67 -18.27 -14.74
CA ILE A 269 -5.31 -18.43 -16.05
C ILE A 269 -4.37 -19.13 -17.03
N SER A 270 -3.13 -18.62 -17.17
CA SER A 270 -2.12 -19.20 -18.06
C SER A 270 -1.77 -20.64 -17.64
N CYS A 271 -1.70 -20.86 -16.33
CA CYS A 271 -1.44 -22.16 -15.74
C CYS A 271 -2.51 -23.22 -16.05
N ILE A 272 -3.77 -22.82 -16.09
CA ILE A 272 -4.91 -23.73 -16.30
C ILE A 272 -5.15 -23.96 -17.79
N TRP A 273 -5.25 -22.89 -18.58
CA TRP A 273 -5.77 -22.94 -19.95
C TRP A 273 -4.69 -22.90 -21.04
N GLU A 274 -3.50 -22.38 -20.74
CA GLU A 274 -2.37 -22.38 -21.69
C GLU A 274 -1.33 -23.45 -21.38
N SER A 275 -1.44 -24.09 -20.20
CA SER A 275 -0.44 -25.04 -19.68
C SER A 275 0.96 -24.42 -19.57
N ILE A 276 1.02 -23.09 -19.39
CA ILE A 276 2.24 -22.34 -19.14
C ILE A 276 2.23 -21.99 -17.65
N CYS A 277 2.92 -22.81 -16.85
CA CYS A 277 3.24 -22.51 -15.46
C CYS A 277 4.76 -22.40 -15.34
N SER A 278 5.26 -21.33 -14.70
CA SER A 278 6.60 -21.42 -14.12
C SER A 278 6.49 -22.00 -12.70
N ASP A 279 7.54 -22.68 -12.24
CA ASP A 279 7.65 -23.18 -10.85
C ASP A 279 7.64 -22.03 -9.81
N THR A 280 7.62 -20.76 -10.24
CA THR A 280 7.55 -19.56 -9.41
C THR A 280 6.18 -18.86 -9.47
N MET A 281 5.17 -19.45 -10.14
CA MET A 281 3.91 -18.78 -10.54
C MET A 281 2.63 -19.45 -10.06
N VAL A 282 2.69 -20.59 -9.37
CA VAL A 282 1.64 -20.88 -8.39
C VAL A 282 2.13 -20.17 -7.14
N PRO A 283 1.28 -19.49 -6.32
CA PRO A 283 1.65 -19.29 -4.94
C PRO A 283 1.84 -20.71 -4.39
N HIS A 284 3.08 -21.14 -4.45
CA HIS A 284 3.76 -21.47 -3.24
C HIS A 284 3.36 -20.44 -2.18
N ASP A 285 2.21 -20.69 -1.57
CA ASP A 285 2.28 -20.97 -0.15
C ASP A 285 3.10 -22.26 0.02
N THR A 286 4.36 -22.24 -0.46
CA THR A 286 5.38 -22.61 0.45
C THR A 286 5.12 -21.63 1.59
N ILE A 287 4.36 -22.11 2.59
CA ILE A 287 5.05 -22.54 3.79
C ILE A 287 6.36 -23.12 3.26
N ASN A 288 7.33 -22.22 3.07
CA ASN A 288 8.68 -22.66 3.07
C ASN A 288 8.67 -23.24 4.46
N THR A 289 8.71 -24.56 4.55
CA THR A 289 8.77 -25.20 5.85
C THR A 289 10.08 -24.78 6.53
N ALA A 290 10.89 -23.93 5.87
CA ALA A 290 11.94 -23.08 6.39
C ALA A 290 11.67 -21.55 6.56
N CYS A 291 10.57 -20.92 6.08
CA CYS A 291 10.27 -19.50 6.39
C CYS A 291 9.21 -19.41 7.47
N LYS A 292 9.57 -18.80 8.59
CA LYS A 292 8.64 -18.42 9.65
C LYS A 292 7.87 -17.18 9.20
N ASP A 293 6.57 -17.11 9.45
CA ASP A 293 5.78 -15.88 9.32
C ASP A 293 6.30 -14.82 10.30
N VAL A 294 7.30 -14.04 9.87
CA VAL A 294 7.88 -12.99 10.68
C VAL A 294 7.30 -11.65 10.25
N PHE A 295 6.25 -11.23 10.93
CA PHE A 295 5.61 -9.94 10.66
C PHE A 295 6.45 -8.79 11.23
N PHE A 296 6.98 -7.91 10.37
CA PHE A 296 7.47 -6.58 10.73
C PHE A 296 6.35 -5.55 10.52
N PRO A 297 6.16 -4.57 11.43
CA PRO A 297 5.01 -3.68 11.37
C PRO A 297 5.04 -2.82 10.10
N GLN A 298 3.97 -2.88 9.31
CA GLN A 298 3.74 -2.01 8.15
C GLN A 298 2.66 -0.98 8.51
N SER A 299 2.99 0.29 8.28
CA SER A 299 2.30 1.60 8.42
C SER A 299 0.96 1.81 9.15
N ILE A 300 0.12 0.80 9.38
CA ILE A 300 -1.26 0.96 9.84
C ILE A 300 -1.33 1.35 11.34
N ASP A 301 -0.30 1.02 12.14
CA ASP A 301 -0.31 1.14 13.61
C ASP A 301 0.71 2.16 14.20
N TYR A 302 1.31 3.01 13.37
CA TYR A 302 2.40 3.96 13.72
C TYR A 302 3.38 3.40 14.76
N PRO A 303 4.11 2.31 14.45
CA PRO A 303 5.10 1.78 15.37
C PRO A 303 6.12 2.88 15.74
N VAL A 304 6.54 2.89 17.00
CA VAL A 304 7.51 3.85 17.52
C VAL A 304 8.67 3.12 18.17
N TRP A 305 9.86 3.33 17.63
CA TRP A 305 11.12 2.89 18.24
C TRP A 305 11.70 4.08 18.98
N SER A 306 11.80 3.96 20.30
CA SER A 306 12.57 4.89 21.10
C SER A 306 13.90 4.23 21.46
N GLN A 307 14.99 4.89 21.13
CA GLN A 307 16.34 4.39 21.37
C GLN A 307 17.21 5.44 22.05
N GLU A 308 18.15 4.99 22.85
CA GLU A 308 19.16 5.81 23.51
C GLU A 308 20.51 5.59 22.85
N LEU A 309 21.18 6.67 22.52
CA LEU A 309 22.56 6.72 22.08
C LEU A 309 23.42 7.26 23.22
N MET A 310 24.36 6.44 23.67
CA MET A 310 25.42 6.82 24.58
C MET A 310 26.70 7.08 23.78
N TYR A 311 27.34 8.21 24.08
CA TYR A 311 28.58 8.64 23.46
C TYR A 311 29.64 8.97 24.51
N ILE A 312 30.85 8.42 24.32
CA ILE A 312 32.03 8.76 25.11
C ILE A 312 33.07 9.42 24.20
N ASN A 313 33.32 10.71 24.41
CA ASN A 313 34.39 11.45 23.74
C ASN A 313 35.76 10.86 24.16
N GLN A 314 36.58 10.45 23.18
CA GLN A 314 37.95 10.02 23.49
C GLN A 314 38.74 11.19 24.12
N GLY A 315 39.16 11.02 25.38
CA GLY A 315 39.90 12.04 26.13
C GLY A 315 39.09 12.85 27.15
N SER A 316 37.79 12.58 27.32
CA SER A 316 36.97 13.15 28.41
C SER A 316 36.38 12.05 29.30
N SER A 317 36.07 12.37 30.56
CA SER A 317 35.25 11.52 31.43
C SER A 317 33.73 11.70 31.22
N ASP A 318 33.35 12.55 30.26
CA ASP A 318 31.96 12.94 30.06
C ASP A 318 31.25 11.94 29.16
N THR A 319 30.24 11.28 29.71
CA THR A 319 29.30 10.43 28.96
C THR A 319 28.10 11.27 28.55
N VAL A 320 27.80 11.33 27.25
CA VAL A 320 26.63 12.02 26.71
C VAL A 320 25.57 10.98 26.35
N PHE A 321 24.34 11.24 26.77
CA PHE A 321 23.16 10.45 26.40
C PHE A 321 22.26 11.29 25.51
N SER A 322 21.75 10.69 24.44
CA SER A 322 20.75 11.29 23.56
C SER A 322 19.68 10.26 23.21
N SER A 323 18.42 10.65 23.21
CA SER A 323 17.33 9.77 22.75
C SER A 323 16.94 10.12 21.32
N SER A 324 16.72 9.10 20.51
CA SER A 324 16.17 9.21 19.16
C SER A 324 14.87 8.44 19.08
N ILE A 325 13.90 9.00 18.37
CA ILE A 325 12.59 8.41 18.22
C ILE A 325 12.35 8.23 16.72
N TYR A 326 11.96 7.03 16.31
CA TYR A 326 11.62 6.71 14.93
C TYR A 326 10.20 6.22 14.84
N SER A 327 9.53 6.53 13.73
CA SER A 327 8.20 6.00 13.45
C SER A 327 7.97 5.83 11.95
N LEU A 328 7.16 4.83 11.60
CA LEU A 328 6.64 4.66 10.26
C LEU A 328 5.40 5.54 10.09
N ILE A 329 5.46 6.53 9.20
CA ILE A 329 4.39 7.52 9.02
C ILE A 329 4.05 7.64 7.53
N GLY A 330 2.96 6.95 7.15
CA GLY A 330 2.44 6.93 5.79
C GLY A 330 3.29 6.10 4.82
N ASP A 331 2.73 5.83 3.65
CA ASP A 331 3.30 4.92 2.67
C ASP A 331 3.86 5.65 1.44
N THR A 332 4.69 4.92 0.69
CA THR A 332 5.23 5.30 -0.62
C THR A 332 5.39 4.08 -1.50
N THR A 333 5.24 4.26 -2.80
CA THR A 333 5.60 3.26 -3.80
C THR A 333 6.86 3.73 -4.52
N ILE A 334 7.87 2.86 -4.62
CA ILE A 334 9.13 3.12 -5.32
C ILE A 334 9.37 1.95 -6.26
N LEU A 335 9.45 2.23 -7.57
CA LEU A 335 9.62 1.20 -8.61
C LEU A 335 8.57 0.07 -8.49
N GLU A 336 7.29 0.43 -8.31
CA GLU A 336 6.15 -0.50 -8.17
C GLU A 336 6.20 -1.39 -6.91
N ILE A 337 7.10 -1.10 -5.97
CA ILE A 337 7.19 -1.78 -4.69
C ILE A 337 6.75 -0.84 -3.58
N ASP A 338 5.86 -1.31 -2.71
CA ASP A 338 5.33 -0.54 -1.58
C ASP A 338 6.25 -0.56 -0.37
N TYR A 339 6.38 0.60 0.28
CA TYR A 339 7.17 0.80 1.50
C TYR A 339 6.43 1.73 2.45
N SER A 340 6.70 1.56 3.74
CA SER A 340 6.35 2.53 4.78
C SER A 340 7.47 3.56 4.95
N LYS A 341 7.11 4.85 4.99
CA LYS A 341 8.09 5.94 5.19
C LYS A 341 8.59 5.97 6.62
N LEU A 342 9.91 5.91 6.80
CA LEU A 342 10.57 6.04 8.09
C LEU A 342 10.91 7.50 8.38
N TYR A 343 10.52 7.98 9.56
CA TYR A 343 10.86 9.30 10.05
C TYR A 343 11.56 9.22 11.41
N SER A 344 12.54 10.11 11.62
CA SER A 344 13.00 10.45 12.97
C SER A 344 12.21 11.64 13.49
N LEU A 345 11.83 11.60 14.77
CA LEU A 345 10.96 12.57 15.43
C LEU A 345 11.76 13.43 16.41
N ALA A 346 11.45 14.73 16.43
CA ALA A 346 12.11 15.69 17.33
C ALA A 346 11.60 15.65 18.78
N SER A 347 10.48 14.97 19.03
CA SER A 347 9.87 14.84 20.36
C SER A 347 9.06 13.55 20.47
N ASN A 348 8.54 13.24 21.66
CA ASN A 348 7.61 12.14 21.88
C ASN A 348 6.20 12.37 21.30
N ILE A 349 5.96 13.54 20.66
CA ILE A 349 4.72 13.82 19.94
C ILE A 349 4.88 13.35 18.50
N ILE A 350 4.12 12.32 18.12
CA ILE A 350 4.11 11.72 16.78
C ILE A 350 3.42 12.69 15.80
N THR A 351 4.20 13.62 15.25
CA THR A 351 3.76 14.53 14.19
C THR A 351 4.87 14.69 13.16
N LEU A 352 4.48 14.93 11.91
CA LEU A 352 5.44 15.31 10.86
C LEU A 352 6.07 16.70 11.11
N GLN A 353 5.53 17.48 12.04
CA GLN A 353 6.04 18.81 12.36
C GLN A 353 7.38 18.70 13.09
N GLY A 354 8.48 18.89 12.34
CA GLY A 354 9.84 18.73 12.86
C GLY A 354 10.39 17.31 12.75
N ALA A 355 9.67 16.40 12.09
CA ALA A 355 10.19 15.08 11.73
C ALA A 355 11.15 15.16 10.54
N THR A 356 12.16 14.30 10.52
CA THR A 356 13.13 14.20 9.42
C THR A 356 12.98 12.86 8.73
N TYR A 357 12.67 12.85 7.44
CA TYR A 357 12.60 11.64 6.63
C TYR A 357 13.95 10.93 6.64
N GLN A 358 13.95 9.62 6.92
CA GLN A 358 15.16 8.80 6.99
C GLN A 358 15.27 7.85 5.80
N GLY A 359 14.14 7.35 5.31
CA GLY A 359 14.08 6.41 4.20
C GLY A 359 12.75 5.68 4.15
N ALA A 360 12.71 4.54 3.47
CA ALA A 360 11.53 3.70 3.37
C ALA A 360 11.85 2.27 3.83
N ILE A 361 10.93 1.62 4.54
CA ILE A 361 11.07 0.24 5.03
C ILE A 361 9.94 -0.61 4.47
N ARG A 362 10.25 -1.83 4.05
CA ARG A 362 9.27 -2.89 3.75
C ARG A 362 9.74 -4.21 4.33
N SER A 363 8.85 -5.19 4.41
CA SER A 363 9.19 -6.56 4.74
C SER A 363 8.51 -7.51 3.78
N ASP A 364 9.06 -8.72 3.64
CA ASP A 364 8.41 -9.80 2.91
C ASP A 364 7.95 -10.92 3.84
N SER A 365 7.27 -11.91 3.27
CA SER A 365 6.78 -13.09 3.98
C SER A 365 7.90 -14.06 4.41
N CYS A 366 9.14 -13.86 3.95
CA CYS A 366 10.28 -14.71 4.27
C CYS A 366 11.07 -14.20 5.49
N GLY A 367 10.59 -13.13 6.14
CA GLY A 367 11.26 -12.51 7.27
C GLY A 367 12.43 -11.60 6.89
N TYR A 368 12.54 -11.23 5.61
CA TYR A 368 13.44 -10.16 5.21
C TYR A 368 12.77 -8.81 5.46
N VAL A 369 13.54 -7.89 6.03
CA VAL A 369 13.17 -6.50 6.15
C VAL A 369 14.16 -5.70 5.33
N TYR A 370 13.64 -4.87 4.44
CA TYR A 370 14.42 -4.06 3.53
C TYR A 370 14.32 -2.59 3.91
N TYR A 371 15.41 -1.88 3.69
CA TYR A 371 15.50 -0.44 3.90
C TYR A 371 16.03 0.22 2.63
N MET A 372 15.46 1.37 2.30
CA MET A 372 15.92 2.22 1.21
C MET A 372 16.20 3.61 1.77
N ALA A 373 17.48 3.98 1.84
CA ALA A 373 17.88 5.33 2.22
C ALA A 373 17.56 6.32 1.09
N GLN A 374 17.47 7.60 1.41
CA GLN A 374 17.14 8.64 0.43
C GLN A 374 18.19 8.70 -0.69
N GLY A 375 17.82 8.26 -1.89
CA GLY A 375 18.67 8.35 -3.09
C GLY A 375 19.71 7.23 -3.23
N GLU A 376 19.60 6.16 -2.44
CA GLU A 376 20.48 4.99 -2.48
C GLU A 376 19.70 3.73 -2.90
N ASP A 377 20.43 2.65 -3.21
CA ASP A 377 19.84 1.35 -3.53
C ASP A 377 19.21 0.68 -2.28
N GLU A 378 18.27 -0.23 -2.52
CA GLU A 378 17.67 -1.04 -1.47
C GLU A 378 18.69 -2.00 -0.84
N LEU A 379 18.63 -2.12 0.49
CA LEU A 379 19.47 -3.02 1.27
C LEU A 379 18.65 -3.87 2.23
N VAL A 380 19.12 -5.09 2.49
CA VAL A 380 18.55 -5.97 3.52
C VAL A 380 18.95 -5.42 4.88
N LEU A 381 17.96 -4.98 5.65
CA LEU A 381 18.09 -4.45 7.00
C LEU A 381 18.08 -5.57 8.05
N TYR A 382 17.12 -6.50 7.94
CA TYR A 382 17.02 -7.69 8.78
C TYR A 382 16.72 -8.92 7.94
N ASP A 383 17.19 -10.07 8.41
CA ASP A 383 16.88 -11.37 7.83
C ASP A 383 16.62 -12.34 8.98
N PHE A 384 15.33 -12.50 9.29
CA PHE A 384 14.83 -13.40 10.33
C PHE A 384 14.66 -14.83 9.81
N SER A 385 15.03 -15.12 8.57
CA SER A 385 14.95 -16.47 7.99
C SER A 385 16.10 -17.38 8.47
N LYS A 386 17.09 -16.84 9.18
CA LYS A 386 18.32 -17.55 9.55
C LYS A 386 18.13 -18.54 10.69
N GLU A 387 18.96 -19.58 10.69
CA GLU A 387 19.05 -20.56 11.76
C GLU A 387 20.33 -20.36 12.60
N GLU A 388 20.44 -21.06 13.72
CA GLU A 388 21.67 -21.06 14.53
C GLU A 388 22.87 -21.50 13.68
N ASN A 389 23.97 -20.76 13.80
CA ASN A 389 25.22 -20.87 13.04
C ASN A 389 25.19 -20.38 11.59
N ASP A 390 24.06 -19.88 11.09
CA ASP A 390 24.04 -19.16 9.82
C ASP A 390 24.80 -17.84 9.93
N THR A 391 25.35 -17.38 8.81
CA THR A 391 26.03 -16.08 8.72
C THR A 391 25.10 -15.01 8.17
N LEU A 392 25.06 -13.87 8.85
CA LEU A 392 24.35 -12.65 8.46
C LEU A 392 25.34 -11.57 8.12
N GLN A 393 25.05 -10.85 7.05
CA GLN A 393 25.71 -9.59 6.77
C GLN A 393 25.03 -8.50 7.61
N VAL A 394 25.79 -7.88 8.52
CA VAL A 394 25.27 -6.86 9.44
C VAL A 394 25.68 -5.45 9.05
N ASP A 395 26.78 -5.29 8.33
CA ASP A 395 27.14 -4.01 7.72
C ASP A 395 27.77 -4.24 6.34
N TYR A 396 28.26 -3.17 5.70
CA TYR A 396 28.88 -3.25 4.37
C TYR A 396 30.17 -4.09 4.31
N SER A 397 30.71 -4.58 5.44
CA SER A 397 32.04 -5.18 5.52
C SER A 397 32.17 -6.38 6.46
N ASN A 398 31.19 -6.65 7.32
CA ASN A 398 31.25 -7.67 8.36
C ASN A 398 30.09 -8.66 8.27
N ASN A 399 30.44 -9.93 8.34
CA ASN A 399 29.50 -11.02 8.56
C ASN A 399 29.62 -11.51 10.00
N ILE A 400 28.48 -11.71 10.66
CA ILE A 400 28.42 -12.30 12.01
C ILE A 400 27.57 -13.57 11.96
N ALA A 401 27.88 -14.53 12.84
CA ALA A 401 27.10 -15.76 12.94
C ALA A 401 25.95 -15.60 13.95
N VAL A 402 24.80 -16.21 13.66
CA VAL A 402 23.72 -16.42 14.63
C VAL A 402 24.22 -17.39 15.68
N GLU A 403 24.32 -16.96 16.93
CA GLU A 403 24.80 -17.81 18.02
C GLU A 403 23.66 -18.68 18.56
N SER A 404 22.50 -18.08 18.78
CA SER A 404 21.32 -18.79 19.30
C SER A 404 20.01 -18.13 18.87
N ILE A 405 18.96 -18.94 18.78
CA ILE A 405 17.59 -18.49 18.54
C ILE A 405 16.70 -19.04 19.66
N ALA A 406 16.13 -18.15 20.46
CA ALA A 406 15.24 -18.52 21.55
C ALA A 406 13.81 -18.02 21.31
N GLU A 407 12.82 -18.89 21.52
CA GLU A 407 11.39 -18.53 21.57
C GLU A 407 11.13 -17.84 22.94
N GLU A 408 11.58 -16.60 23.08
CA GLU A 408 11.87 -16.04 24.40
C GLU A 408 10.76 -15.14 24.96
N THR A 409 9.81 -14.63 24.17
CA THR A 409 8.88 -13.60 24.68
C THR A 409 7.49 -13.63 24.05
N MET A 410 6.47 -13.60 24.91
CA MET A 410 5.10 -13.28 24.54
C MET A 410 4.99 -11.76 24.38
N LEU A 411 4.80 -11.28 23.15
CA LEU A 411 4.52 -9.88 22.85
C LEU A 411 3.07 -9.80 22.36
N ASN A 412 2.22 -9.07 23.09
CA ASN A 412 0.78 -8.95 22.79
C ASN A 412 0.01 -10.28 22.62
N SER A 413 0.40 -11.33 23.35
CA SER A 413 -0.15 -12.69 23.26
C SER A 413 0.35 -13.53 22.07
N GLU A 414 1.35 -13.05 21.35
CA GLU A 414 2.05 -13.79 20.30
C GLU A 414 3.47 -14.14 20.72
N LYS A 415 3.94 -15.32 20.34
CA LYS A 415 5.34 -15.72 20.57
C LYS A 415 6.23 -15.11 19.49
N ARG A 416 7.37 -14.55 19.89
CA ARG A 416 8.37 -13.98 18.98
C ARG A 416 9.75 -14.58 19.30
N ASN A 417 10.49 -14.94 18.26
CA ASN A 417 11.87 -15.41 18.43
C ASN A 417 12.82 -14.23 18.63
N ARG A 418 13.84 -14.46 19.46
CA ARG A 418 14.99 -13.59 19.66
C ARG A 418 16.22 -14.24 19.05
N TYR A 419 16.92 -13.47 18.23
CA TYR A 419 18.15 -13.85 17.57
C TYR A 419 19.31 -13.16 18.28
N THR A 420 20.29 -13.95 18.74
CA THR A 420 21.50 -13.45 19.41
C THR A 420 22.70 -13.64 18.50
N PHE A 421 23.52 -12.60 18.32
CA PHE A 421 24.71 -12.66 17.47
C PHE A 421 26.00 -12.40 18.26
N TYR A 422 27.08 -13.08 17.88
CA TYR A 422 28.42 -12.88 18.46
C TYR A 422 29.39 -12.26 17.44
N ALA A 423 29.74 -11.00 17.64
CA ALA A 423 30.95 -10.41 17.06
C ALA A 423 32.03 -10.37 18.15
N ALA A 424 33.31 -10.48 17.79
CA ALA A 424 34.48 -10.60 18.70
C ALA A 424 34.62 -9.52 19.81
N SER A 425 33.70 -8.55 19.90
CA SER A 425 33.61 -7.55 20.98
C SER A 425 32.20 -6.99 21.26
N ALA A 426 31.12 -7.48 20.62
CA ALA A 426 29.76 -6.97 20.84
C ALA A 426 28.69 -8.04 20.60
N MET A 427 27.68 -8.07 21.48
CA MET A 427 26.45 -8.84 21.30
C MET A 427 25.41 -7.91 20.68
N ALA A 428 24.80 -8.33 19.58
CA ALA A 428 23.60 -7.69 19.04
C ALA A 428 22.44 -8.67 19.18
N ASP A 429 21.24 -8.13 19.42
CA ASP A 429 20.03 -8.91 19.59
C ASP A 429 18.95 -8.38 18.65
N TRP A 430 18.27 -9.25 17.92
CA TRP A 430 17.07 -8.90 17.16
C TRP A 430 15.85 -9.63 17.73
N ILE A 431 14.68 -9.00 17.65
CA ILE A 431 13.40 -9.63 17.97
C ILE A 431 12.49 -9.54 16.74
N GLU A 432 11.89 -10.67 16.38
CA GLU A 432 10.90 -10.75 15.30
C GLU A 432 9.78 -9.72 15.49
N GLY A 433 9.51 -8.92 14.46
CA GLY A 433 8.51 -7.85 14.50
C GLY A 433 8.92 -6.57 15.24
N ILE A 434 10.14 -6.51 15.75
CA ILE A 434 10.71 -5.31 16.37
C ILE A 434 11.96 -4.84 15.64
N GLY A 435 12.82 -5.76 15.19
CA GLY A 435 14.14 -5.42 14.65
C GLY A 435 15.22 -5.45 15.72
N SER A 436 16.25 -4.63 15.54
CA SER A 436 17.42 -4.62 16.42
C SER A 436 17.17 -3.92 17.75
N LEU A 437 17.61 -4.57 18.84
CA LEU A 437 17.64 -3.99 20.18
C LEU A 437 18.73 -2.93 20.33
N GLU A 438 19.57 -2.72 19.33
CA GLU A 438 20.54 -1.62 19.27
C GLU A 438 20.00 -0.45 18.41
N GLY A 439 18.76 -0.50 17.94
CA GLY A 439 18.07 0.58 17.21
C GLY A 439 17.62 0.19 15.80
N ILE A 440 16.57 0.84 15.29
CA ILE A 440 15.85 0.39 14.08
C ILE A 440 16.70 0.36 12.79
N LEU A 441 17.73 1.21 12.69
CA LEU A 441 18.65 1.22 11.55
C LEU A 441 19.99 0.52 11.84
N SER A 442 20.14 -0.06 13.04
CA SER A 442 21.31 -0.86 13.38
C SER A 442 21.22 -2.20 12.65
N PRO A 443 22.23 -2.59 11.86
CA PRO A 443 23.64 -2.21 12.03
C PRO A 443 24.21 -1.29 10.93
N ILE A 444 23.37 -0.82 9.99
CA ILE A 444 23.79 -0.03 8.81
C ILE A 444 24.10 1.45 9.13
N THR A 445 23.94 1.90 10.38
CA THR A 445 24.30 3.27 10.77
C THR A 445 25.81 3.50 10.68
N ALA A 446 26.24 4.47 9.85
CA ALA A 446 27.60 4.97 9.84
C ALA A 446 27.91 5.68 11.18
N TYR A 447 28.65 5.02 12.07
CA TYR A 447 29.12 5.66 13.29
C TYR A 447 30.19 6.71 12.94
N PRO A 448 30.14 7.93 13.51
CA PRO A 448 31.22 8.90 13.34
C PRO A 448 32.53 8.29 13.86
N ALA A 449 33.63 8.52 13.13
CA ALA A 449 34.90 7.83 13.29
C ALA A 449 35.64 8.02 14.65
N GLU A 450 35.05 8.74 15.62
CA GLU A 450 35.70 9.07 16.89
C GLU A 450 34.76 8.89 18.10
N GLY A 451 35.00 7.87 18.93
CA GLY A 451 34.34 7.63 20.24
C GLY A 451 33.83 6.20 20.45
N ILE A 452 33.42 5.88 21.70
CA ILE A 452 32.65 4.65 22.00
C ILE A 452 31.16 5.01 21.89
N TYR A 453 30.46 4.31 20.99
CA TYR A 453 29.04 4.47 20.75
C TYR A 453 28.31 3.20 21.21
N LEU A 454 27.30 3.37 22.06
CA LEU A 454 26.37 2.30 22.42
C LEU A 454 24.97 2.81 22.13
N SER A 455 24.20 2.08 21.32
CA SER A 455 22.82 2.41 20.97
C SER A 455 21.90 1.33 21.51
N LYS A 456 20.84 1.68 22.23
CA LYS A 456 19.92 0.68 22.79
C LYS A 456 18.47 1.06 22.57
N LEU A 457 17.66 0.09 22.17
CA LEU A 457 16.22 0.21 22.10
C LEU A 457 15.66 0.29 23.52
N LEU A 458 15.09 1.45 23.84
CA LEU A 458 14.41 1.71 25.11
C LEU A 458 13.02 1.09 25.11
N CYS A 459 12.29 1.25 24.00
CA CYS A 459 10.98 0.67 23.78
C CYS A 459 10.65 0.52 22.30
N PHE A 460 9.77 -0.43 22.04
CA PHE A 460 8.95 -0.47 20.84
C PHE A 460 7.49 -0.32 21.25
N LEU A 461 6.84 0.72 20.74
CA LEU A 461 5.41 0.96 20.94
C LEU A 461 4.65 0.66 19.66
N GLN A 462 3.48 0.06 19.80
CA GLN A 462 2.52 -0.15 18.72
C GLN A 462 1.16 0.34 19.22
N ASN A 463 0.47 1.18 18.44
CA ASN A 463 -0.81 1.78 18.86
C ASN A 463 -0.75 2.51 20.22
N GLY A 464 0.41 3.10 20.55
CA GLY A 464 0.65 3.81 21.81
C GLY A 464 0.90 2.90 23.02
N GLU A 465 0.82 1.57 22.87
CA GLU A 465 1.14 0.61 23.92
C GLU A 465 2.57 0.10 23.77
N ALA A 466 3.30 0.00 24.89
CA ALA A 466 4.67 -0.50 24.89
C ALA A 466 4.68 -2.03 24.80
N VAL A 467 4.96 -2.53 23.59
CA VAL A 467 5.07 -3.96 23.28
C VAL A 467 6.38 -4.51 23.83
N TYR A 468 7.49 -3.80 23.61
CA TYR A 468 8.78 -4.10 24.22
C TYR A 468 9.24 -2.95 25.10
N LYS A 469 9.84 -3.31 26.24
CA LYS A 469 10.49 -2.39 27.17
C LYS A 469 11.89 -2.89 27.45
N GLY A 470 12.88 -2.08 27.12
CA GLY A 470 14.27 -2.30 27.47
C GLY A 470 14.53 -2.09 28.96
N THR A 471 15.81 -2.11 29.33
CA THR A 471 16.29 -2.19 30.71
C THR A 471 15.79 -1.06 31.63
N TYR A 472 15.50 0.12 31.09
CA TYR A 472 15.10 1.30 31.88
C TYR A 472 13.61 1.33 32.23
N GLY A 473 12.79 0.44 31.66
CA GLY A 473 11.35 0.33 31.96
C GLY A 473 10.49 1.53 31.51
N THR A 474 11.09 2.52 30.85
CA THR A 474 10.43 3.69 30.25
C THR A 474 10.86 3.86 28.81
N CYS A 475 9.93 4.31 27.97
CA CYS A 475 10.18 4.58 26.56
C CYS A 475 10.79 5.96 26.33
N PHE A 476 10.66 6.87 27.28
CA PHE A 476 11.14 8.25 27.17
C PHE A 476 11.78 8.65 28.50
N PRO A 477 13.03 8.26 28.76
CA PRO A 477 13.72 8.63 29.99
C PRO A 477 13.95 10.15 30.06
N GLU A 478 13.68 10.74 31.23
CA GLU A 478 14.06 12.11 31.54
C GLU A 478 15.45 12.11 32.18
N TYR A 479 16.47 12.60 31.47
CA TYR A 479 17.82 12.70 31.99
C TYR A 479 17.95 13.89 32.94
N THR A 480 18.05 13.62 34.24
CA THR A 480 18.38 14.63 35.25
C THR A 480 19.90 14.68 35.47
N HIS A 481 20.64 15.15 34.46
CA HIS A 481 22.00 15.67 34.66
C HIS A 481 22.31 16.81 33.70
N ASN A 482 22.88 17.87 34.26
CA ASN A 482 23.03 19.19 33.67
C ASN A 482 23.91 19.21 32.41
N LYS A 483 23.29 19.10 31.23
CA LYS A 483 23.48 20.00 30.07
C LYS A 483 22.57 19.50 28.96
N VAL A 484 21.43 20.14 28.79
CA VAL A 484 20.58 19.93 27.63
C VAL A 484 21.34 20.50 26.42
N LEU A 485 21.99 19.64 25.65
CA LEU A 485 22.33 19.96 24.27
C LEU A 485 21.05 19.78 23.47
N HIS A 486 20.22 20.82 23.47
CA HIS A 486 19.36 21.04 22.31
C HIS A 486 20.27 21.04 21.07
N ALA A 487 19.79 20.59 19.91
CA ALA A 487 20.39 20.98 18.65
C ALA A 487 20.42 22.51 18.64
N HIS A 488 21.52 23.08 19.12
CA HIS A 488 21.62 24.50 19.35
C HIS A 488 21.65 25.04 17.94
N ASN A 489 20.55 25.66 17.51
CA ASN A 489 20.66 26.59 16.42
C ASN A 489 21.50 27.71 17.02
N PRO A 490 22.81 27.82 16.68
CA PRO A 490 23.69 28.77 17.34
C PRO A 490 23.23 30.19 17.06
N VAL A 491 22.37 30.37 16.05
CA VAL A 491 21.84 31.64 15.62
C VAL A 491 20.50 31.92 16.30
N SER A 492 20.47 32.93 17.17
CA SER A 492 19.25 33.55 17.68
C SER A 492 19.10 34.97 17.14
N VAL A 493 17.85 35.43 16.98
CA VAL A 493 17.55 36.74 16.39
C VAL A 493 16.59 37.51 17.29
N SER A 494 16.92 38.77 17.61
CA SER A 494 16.09 39.63 18.46
C SER A 494 16.21 41.12 18.10
N PRO A 495 15.16 41.95 18.22
CA PRO A 495 13.78 41.59 18.50
C PRO A 495 13.12 40.85 17.33
N MET A 496 12.08 40.07 17.65
CA MET A 496 11.23 39.40 16.66
C MET A 496 9.74 39.64 17.03
N PRO A 497 8.93 40.28 16.18
CA PRO A 497 9.28 40.92 14.90
C PRO A 497 10.27 42.11 15.04
N ALA A 498 10.99 42.44 13.97
CA ALA A 498 11.92 43.58 13.91
C ALA A 498 11.29 44.77 13.18
N SER A 499 11.60 46.00 13.59
CA SER A 499 11.11 47.23 12.92
C SER A 499 12.23 48.05 12.30
N ASN A 500 13.28 48.36 13.07
CA ASN A 500 14.39 49.19 12.58
C ASN A 500 15.69 48.39 12.45
N TYR A 501 15.93 47.44 13.36
CA TYR A 501 17.12 46.60 13.36
C TYR A 501 16.81 45.27 14.05
N LEU A 502 17.67 44.29 13.80
CA LEU A 502 17.73 43.05 14.54
C LEU A 502 19.17 42.71 14.89
N TYR A 503 19.35 42.06 16.02
CA TYR A 503 20.60 41.47 16.49
C TYR A 503 20.58 39.99 16.17
N VAL A 504 21.67 39.52 15.62
CA VAL A 504 21.96 38.12 15.37
C VAL A 504 22.99 37.69 16.39
N ASN A 505 22.58 36.87 17.33
CA ASN A 505 23.43 36.29 18.35
C ASN A 505 23.86 34.90 17.90
N ILE A 506 25.17 34.66 17.87
CA ILE A 506 25.80 33.42 17.38
C ILE A 506 26.57 32.78 18.53
N ASP A 507 26.03 31.69 19.05
CA ASP A 507 26.65 30.88 20.10
C ASP A 507 27.67 29.91 19.48
N GLY A 508 28.93 29.99 19.90
CA GLY A 508 30.02 29.15 19.38
C GLY A 508 30.88 29.85 18.32
N GLU A 509 31.05 29.25 17.15
CA GLU A 509 31.93 29.80 16.11
C GLU A 509 31.30 31.04 15.44
N ASN A 510 31.88 32.19 15.71
CA ASN A 510 31.38 33.52 15.38
C ASN A 510 32.14 34.19 14.23
N GLN A 511 32.75 33.38 13.34
CA GLN A 511 33.43 33.83 12.13
C GLN A 511 32.74 33.23 10.91
N GLY A 512 31.98 34.07 10.20
CA GLY A 512 31.17 33.64 9.05
C GLY A 512 30.47 34.80 8.34
N GLU A 513 29.57 34.45 7.42
CA GLU A 513 28.74 35.41 6.69
C GLU A 513 27.26 35.25 7.04
N LEU A 514 26.59 36.38 7.26
CA LEU A 514 25.14 36.49 7.38
C LEU A 514 24.56 36.94 6.06
N HIS A 515 23.66 36.14 5.51
CA HIS A 515 22.93 36.42 4.27
C HIS A 515 21.45 36.63 4.60
N LEU A 516 20.93 37.80 4.27
CA LEU A 516 19.49 38.03 4.35
C LEU A 516 18.86 37.79 2.99
N TYR A 517 17.76 37.04 2.95
CA TYR A 517 16.99 36.75 1.75
C TYR A 517 15.55 37.22 1.92
N ALA A 518 14.99 37.85 0.90
CA ALA A 518 13.55 38.05 0.81
C ALA A 518 12.82 36.71 0.66
N PHE A 519 11.52 36.68 0.97
CA PHE A 519 10.68 35.50 0.77
C PHE A 519 10.74 34.93 -0.65
N SER A 520 10.98 35.77 -1.67
CA SER A 520 11.16 35.36 -3.07
C SER A 520 12.48 34.63 -3.35
N GLY A 521 13.35 34.44 -2.35
CA GLY A 521 14.68 33.85 -2.52
C GLY A 521 15.76 34.83 -3.00
N LYS A 522 15.40 36.10 -3.26
CA LYS A 522 16.38 37.15 -3.62
C LYS A 522 17.24 37.50 -2.40
N LYS A 523 18.57 37.38 -2.54
CA LYS A 523 19.51 37.87 -1.52
C LYS A 523 19.45 39.41 -1.44
N ILE A 524 19.20 39.92 -0.24
CA ILE A 524 19.06 41.34 0.08
C ILE A 524 20.39 41.93 0.52
N LEU A 525 21.10 41.26 1.44
CA LEU A 525 22.41 41.70 1.91
C LEU A 525 23.28 40.52 2.34
N THR A 526 24.59 40.77 2.34
CA THR A 526 25.61 39.95 3.00
C THR A 526 26.34 40.83 4.00
N GLN A 527 26.55 40.33 5.21
CA GLN A 527 27.31 41.01 6.27
C GLN A 527 28.20 39.99 6.99
N SER A 528 29.45 40.35 7.25
CA SER A 528 30.34 39.49 8.05
C SER A 528 29.88 39.45 9.50
N ALA A 529 29.78 38.25 10.06
CA ALA A 529 29.67 38.04 11.49
C ALA A 529 31.05 37.68 12.02
N ASN A 530 31.66 38.62 12.74
CA ASN A 530 32.99 38.48 13.36
C ASN A 530 32.93 38.54 14.89
N THR A 531 31.73 38.71 15.44
CA THR A 531 31.43 38.91 16.86
C THR A 531 30.25 38.02 17.24
N SER A 532 30.12 37.69 18.53
CA SER A 532 29.02 36.87 19.06
C SER A 532 27.65 37.52 18.87
N GLU A 533 27.59 38.83 18.71
CA GLU A 533 26.38 39.57 18.36
C GLU A 533 26.66 40.48 17.16
N THR A 534 25.79 40.45 16.14
CA THR A 534 25.88 41.31 14.94
C THR A 534 24.56 42.01 14.72
N ARG A 535 24.59 43.35 14.60
CA ARG A 535 23.39 44.15 14.26
C ARG A 535 23.21 44.23 12.74
N ILE A 536 22.00 43.94 12.27
CA ILE A 536 21.53 44.15 10.90
C ILE A 536 20.49 45.26 10.92
N ASP A 537 20.69 46.28 10.07
CA ASP A 537 19.69 47.34 9.87
C ASP A 537 18.65 46.88 8.84
N VAL A 538 17.36 47.05 9.18
CA VAL A 538 16.23 46.60 8.36
C VAL A 538 15.18 47.68 8.15
N ALA A 539 15.45 48.93 8.57
CA ALA A 539 14.47 50.01 8.54
C ALA A 539 13.94 50.34 7.13
N ASP A 540 14.77 50.14 6.10
CA ASP A 540 14.43 50.43 4.71
C ASP A 540 13.80 49.22 3.97
N LEU A 541 13.61 48.09 4.65
CA LEU A 541 13.05 46.88 4.05
C LEU A 541 11.52 46.87 4.17
N PRO A 542 10.78 46.48 3.11
CA PRO A 542 9.33 46.32 3.19
C PRO A 542 8.92 45.31 4.28
N ALA A 543 7.80 45.59 4.96
CA ALA A 543 7.18 44.66 5.90
C ALA A 543 6.93 43.30 5.25
N GLY A 544 7.29 42.21 5.93
CA GLY A 544 7.19 40.86 5.37
C GLY A 544 8.08 39.82 6.04
N VAL A 545 8.09 38.63 5.44
CA VAL A 545 8.89 37.49 5.89
C VAL A 545 10.22 37.46 5.12
N TYR A 546 11.31 37.25 5.85
CA TYR A 546 12.65 37.10 5.30
C TYR A 546 13.35 35.88 5.92
N PHE A 547 14.41 35.42 5.28
CA PHE A 547 15.24 34.32 5.77
C PHE A 547 16.66 34.81 5.99
N LEU A 548 17.15 34.65 7.21
CA LEU A 548 18.53 34.91 7.57
C LEU A 548 19.30 33.59 7.56
N ARG A 549 20.35 33.49 6.75
CA ARG A 549 21.26 32.35 6.69
C ARG A 549 22.62 32.75 7.25
N TYR A 550 23.14 31.99 8.19
CA TYR A 550 24.53 32.07 8.66
C TYR A 550 25.38 30.97 8.01
N VAL A 551 26.52 31.37 7.48
CA VAL A 551 27.51 30.52 6.79
C VAL A 551 28.83 30.61 7.57
N PRO A 552 29.12 29.68 8.48
CA PRO A 552 30.39 29.66 9.22
C PRO A 552 31.58 29.35 8.30
N ILE A 553 32.77 29.89 8.60
CA ILE A 553 33.98 29.68 7.78
C ILE A 553 34.57 28.27 7.92
N LYS A 554 34.52 27.66 9.12
CA LYS A 554 35.19 26.37 9.40
C LYS A 554 34.25 25.17 9.53
N GLN A 555 32.93 25.37 9.41
CA GLN A 555 31.93 24.30 9.50
C GLN A 555 31.18 24.16 8.18
N SER A 556 30.82 22.94 7.80
CA SER A 556 30.08 22.63 6.56
C SER A 556 28.57 22.91 6.67
N SER A 557 28.04 23.02 7.90
CA SER A 557 26.62 23.20 8.18
C SER A 557 26.21 24.67 8.16
N ASN A 558 25.16 24.98 7.39
CA ASN A 558 24.56 26.32 7.34
C ASN A 558 23.36 26.40 8.28
N PHE A 559 23.13 27.57 8.88
CA PHE A 559 22.00 27.78 9.79
C PHE A 559 21.02 28.79 9.20
N VAL A 560 19.72 28.50 9.23
CA VAL A 560 18.68 29.38 8.69
C VAL A 560 17.66 29.74 9.76
N LYS A 561 17.28 31.02 9.82
CA LYS A 561 16.20 31.55 10.67
C LYS A 561 15.21 32.35 9.84
N LYS A 562 13.93 32.09 10.06
CA LYS A 562 12.83 32.95 9.58
C LYS A 562 12.80 34.22 10.44
N ILE A 563 12.71 35.37 9.80
CA ILE A 563 12.51 36.67 10.45
C ILE A 563 11.26 37.37 9.90
N VAL A 564 10.67 38.22 10.71
CA VAL A 564 9.50 39.04 10.36
C VAL A 564 9.87 40.50 10.57
N ILE A 565 9.72 41.32 9.53
CA ILE A 565 9.91 42.77 9.56
C ILE A 565 8.53 43.43 9.52
N LEU A 566 8.29 44.39 10.43
CA LEU A 566 7.03 45.14 10.57
C LEU A 566 7.00 46.43 9.75
#